data_AF-A0A2U1K6C8-F1
#
_entry.id   AF-A0A2U1K6C8-F1
#
_cell.length_a   1.000
_cell.length_b   1.000
_cell.length_c   1.000
_cell.angle_alpha   90.00
_cell.angle_beta   90.00
_cell.angle_gamma   90.00
#
_symmetry.space_group_name_H-M   'P 1'
#
loop_
_entity.id
_entity.type
_entity.pdbx_description
1 polymer ?
#
loop_
_entity_poly.entity_id
_entity_poly.type
_entity_poly.pdbx_seq_one_letter_code
_entity_poly.pdbx_strand_id
1 'polypeptide(L)'
;MEWTPERAYAILQEIYTDKLMQDEKRRVFQKVRNQLKQFLKYLAIDDALLPYEARMKLFKDFAFMPGDTIFWSMQYLFNMARGEREADWNETEMHLNRIYQALFTPAGLKKPVIPDSFWNTPLGIACKIAEKGIESVYPILEEIEAERQDD
;
A
#
# COMPACT_ATOMS: atom_id res chain seq x y z
N MET A 1 25.87 -14.37 0.82
CA MET A 1 25.25 -15.01 -0.37
C MET A 1 25.05 -13.90 -1.39
N GLU A 2 25.30 -14.10 -2.69
CA GLU A 2 25.18 -13.01 -3.67
C GLU A 2 23.71 -12.87 -4.10
N TRP A 3 23.13 -11.67 -3.97
CA TRP A 3 21.75 -11.40 -4.36
C TRP A 3 21.63 -11.21 -5.86
N THR A 4 20.59 -11.81 -6.44
CA THR A 4 20.18 -11.53 -7.82
C THR A 4 18.73 -11.07 -7.86
N PRO A 5 18.34 -10.25 -8.87
CA PRO A 5 16.94 -9.86 -9.07
C PRO A 5 15.97 -11.03 -9.10
N GLU A 6 16.33 -12.13 -9.77
CA GLU A 6 15.48 -13.31 -9.94
C GLU A 6 15.20 -13.99 -8.61
N ARG A 7 16.23 -14.15 -7.77
CA ARG A 7 16.07 -14.69 -6.43
C ARG A 7 15.21 -13.78 -5.55
N ALA A 8 15.46 -12.48 -5.60
CA ALA A 8 14.69 -11.52 -4.82
C ALA A 8 13.21 -11.57 -5.18
N TYR A 9 12.87 -11.61 -6.48
CA TYR A 9 11.48 -11.78 -6.92
C TYR A 9 10.89 -13.14 -6.50
N ALA A 10 11.64 -14.23 -6.57
CA ALA A 10 11.17 -15.55 -6.13
C ALA A 10 10.76 -15.54 -4.65
N ILE A 11 11.59 -14.96 -3.78
CA ILE A 11 11.28 -14.84 -2.35
C ILE A 11 10.09 -13.90 -2.13
N LEU A 12 10.02 -12.78 -2.85
CA LEU A 12 8.89 -11.87 -2.76
C LEU A 12 7.58 -12.51 -3.22
N GLN A 13 7.59 -13.39 -4.21
CA GLN A 13 6.41 -14.14 -4.63
C GLN A 13 5.90 -15.08 -3.52
N GLU A 14 6.79 -15.69 -2.74
CA GLU A 14 6.42 -16.49 -1.57
C GLU A 14 5.82 -15.62 -0.45
N ILE A 15 6.37 -14.43 -0.23
CA ILE A 15 5.93 -13.52 0.83
C ILE A 15 4.60 -12.84 0.47
N TYR A 16 4.50 -12.28 -0.75
CA TYR A 16 3.32 -11.58 -1.25
C TYR A 16 2.20 -12.53 -1.69
N THR A 17 1.77 -13.36 -0.75
CA THR A 17 0.55 -14.15 -0.87
C THR A 17 -0.68 -13.26 -1.02
N ASP A 18 -1.71 -13.78 -1.68
CA ASP A 18 -3.00 -13.09 -1.81
C ASP A 18 -3.56 -12.68 -0.44
N LYS A 19 -3.37 -13.53 0.57
CA LYS A 19 -3.77 -13.25 1.95
C LYS A 19 -3.06 -12.02 2.50
N LEU A 20 -1.72 -11.96 2.40
CA LEU A 20 -0.94 -10.81 2.88
C LEU A 20 -1.37 -9.51 2.20
N MET A 21 -1.53 -9.55 0.86
CA MET A 21 -1.95 -8.39 0.09
C MET A 21 -3.35 -7.90 0.50
N GLN A 22 -4.29 -8.82 0.73
CA GLN A 22 -5.64 -8.48 1.19
C GLN A 22 -5.65 -7.92 2.61
N ASP A 23 -4.85 -8.48 3.51
CA ASP A 23 -4.74 -8.00 4.88
C ASP A 23 -4.10 -6.60 4.93
N GLU A 24 -3.10 -6.34 4.10
CA GLU A 24 -2.52 -5.00 3.96
C GLU A 24 -3.51 -3.99 3.38
N LYS A 25 -4.31 -4.36 2.38
CA LYS A 25 -5.42 -3.54 1.87
C LYS A 25 -6.42 -3.21 2.97
N ARG A 26 -6.79 -4.18 3.81
CA ARG A 26 -7.71 -3.95 4.95
C ARG A 26 -7.09 -2.98 5.97
N ARG A 27 -5.81 -3.13 6.29
CA ARG A 27 -5.08 -2.22 7.19
C ARG A 27 -5.09 -0.79 6.66
N VAL A 28 -4.78 -0.61 5.38
CA VAL A 28 -4.81 0.68 4.69
C VAL A 28 -6.22 1.27 4.67
N PHE A 29 -7.24 0.48 4.36
CA PHE A 29 -8.63 0.91 4.41
C PHE A 29 -9.00 1.45 5.79
N GLN A 30 -8.66 0.71 6.84
CA GLN A 30 -8.93 1.12 8.22
C GLN A 30 -8.27 2.47 8.54
N LYS A 31 -7.04 2.68 8.07
CA LYS A 31 -6.30 3.95 8.25
C LYS A 31 -6.99 5.11 7.54
N VAL A 32 -7.33 4.96 6.25
CA VAL A 32 -8.03 5.99 5.46
C VAL A 32 -9.40 6.30 6.08
N ARG A 33 -10.13 5.28 6.51
CA ARG A 33 -11.43 5.43 7.19
C ARG A 33 -11.30 6.22 8.49
N ASN A 34 -10.28 5.94 9.29
CA ASN A 34 -10.04 6.65 10.54
C ASN A 34 -9.66 8.12 10.28
N GLN A 35 -8.83 8.40 9.27
CA GLN A 35 -8.50 9.78 8.85
C GLN A 35 -9.75 10.54 8.42
N LEU A 36 -10.60 9.94 7.58
CA LEU A 36 -11.86 10.54 7.15
C LEU A 36 -12.76 10.89 8.34
N LYS A 37 -12.96 9.95 9.27
CA LYS A 37 -13.73 10.21 10.49
C LYS A 37 -13.15 11.35 11.30
N GLN A 38 -11.83 11.43 11.43
CA GLN A 38 -11.16 12.51 12.13
C GLN A 38 -11.40 13.86 11.44
N PHE A 39 -11.33 13.93 10.11
CA PHE A 39 -11.61 15.16 9.37
C PHE A 39 -13.06 15.62 9.51
N LEU A 40 -14.02 14.70 9.44
CA LEU A 40 -15.43 15.04 9.65
C LEU A 40 -15.68 15.57 11.07
N LYS A 41 -15.00 15.00 12.07
CA LYS A 41 -15.02 15.51 13.44
C LYS A 41 -14.43 16.92 13.55
N TYR A 42 -13.31 17.20 12.87
CA TYR A 42 -12.73 18.56 12.85
C TYR A 42 -13.65 19.60 12.21
N LEU A 43 -14.50 19.17 11.27
CA LEU A 43 -15.48 20.01 10.60
C LEU A 43 -16.83 20.08 11.36
N ALA A 44 -16.95 19.43 12.51
CA ALA A 44 -18.19 19.33 13.30
C ALA A 44 -19.40 18.81 12.50
N ILE A 45 -19.15 17.88 11.57
CA ILE A 45 -20.15 17.21 10.71
C ILE A 45 -19.97 15.69 10.75
N ASP A 46 -19.56 15.14 11.88
CA ASP A 46 -19.34 13.70 12.05
C ASP A 46 -20.63 12.87 11.96
N ASP A 47 -21.77 13.51 12.16
CA ASP A 47 -23.12 13.00 11.94
C ASP A 47 -23.49 12.86 10.45
N ALA A 48 -22.77 13.55 9.55
CA ALA A 48 -23.00 13.47 8.11
C ALA A 48 -22.84 12.06 7.53
N LEU A 49 -22.25 11.12 8.29
CA LEU A 49 -22.14 9.69 7.92
C LEU A 49 -23.39 8.86 8.26
N LEU A 50 -24.42 9.45 8.86
CA LEU A 50 -25.67 8.77 9.20
C LEU A 50 -26.75 8.98 8.11
N PRO A 51 -27.57 7.97 7.79
CA PRO A 51 -27.57 6.62 8.34
C PRO A 51 -26.48 5.73 7.69
N TYR A 52 -25.75 5.02 8.55
CA TYR A 52 -24.55 4.23 8.23
C TYR A 52 -24.82 3.04 7.29
N GLU A 53 -26.00 2.43 7.38
CA GLU A 53 -26.34 1.18 6.68
C GLU A 53 -26.43 1.34 5.15
N ALA A 54 -27.04 2.44 4.67
CA ALA A 54 -27.17 2.71 3.24
C ALA A 54 -25.81 3.01 2.58
N ARG A 55 -24.89 3.65 3.31
CA ARG A 55 -23.58 4.05 2.79
C ARG A 55 -22.53 2.96 2.90
N MET A 56 -22.61 2.09 3.91
CA MET A 56 -21.79 0.88 4.02
C MET A 56 -22.13 -0.12 2.92
N LYS A 57 -23.41 -0.21 2.53
CA LYS A 57 -23.86 -0.98 1.36
C LYS A 57 -23.24 -0.41 0.08
N LEU A 58 -23.34 0.91 -0.15
CA LEU A 58 -22.67 1.55 -1.29
C LEU A 58 -21.16 1.30 -1.28
N PHE A 59 -20.48 1.42 -0.13
CA PHE A 59 -19.04 1.13 -0.04
C PHE A 59 -18.69 -0.34 -0.36
N LYS A 60 -19.51 -1.31 0.07
CA LYS A 60 -19.33 -2.73 -0.25
C LYS A 60 -19.63 -3.02 -1.72
N ASP A 61 -20.68 -2.42 -2.27
CA ASP A 61 -21.11 -2.57 -3.65
C ASP A 61 -20.12 -1.89 -4.62
N PHE A 62 -19.41 -0.86 -4.14
CA PHE A 62 -18.44 -0.08 -4.90
C PHE A 62 -16.97 -0.36 -4.56
N ALA A 63 -16.68 -1.26 -3.62
CA ALA A 63 -15.32 -1.79 -3.43
C ALA A 63 -14.81 -2.53 -4.69
N PHE A 64 -15.72 -2.81 -5.63
CA PHE A 64 -15.45 -3.25 -7.01
C PHE A 64 -15.56 -2.11 -8.05
N MET A 65 -15.38 -0.83 -7.69
CA MET A 65 -15.43 0.26 -8.67
C MET A 65 -14.12 0.41 -9.48
N PRO A 66 -14.21 0.41 -10.82
CA PRO A 66 -13.11 0.78 -11.70
C PRO A 66 -12.88 2.29 -11.68
N GLY A 67 -11.61 2.69 -11.67
CA GLY A 67 -11.17 4.08 -11.78
C GLY A 67 -10.66 4.67 -10.46
N ASP A 68 -9.34 4.82 -10.36
CA ASP A 68 -8.63 5.65 -9.37
C ASP A 68 -8.72 5.29 -7.88
N THR A 69 -9.09 4.06 -7.52
CA THR A 69 -9.04 3.64 -6.11
C THR A 69 -7.60 3.44 -5.63
N ILE A 70 -7.31 3.84 -4.39
CA ILE A 70 -6.04 3.53 -3.73
C ILE A 70 -5.73 2.02 -3.78
N PHE A 71 -6.75 1.16 -3.73
CA PHE A 71 -6.59 -0.29 -3.81
C PHE A 71 -6.11 -0.78 -5.17
N TRP A 72 -6.55 -0.13 -6.27
CA TRP A 72 -6.01 -0.42 -7.58
C TRP A 72 -4.52 -0.06 -7.65
N SER A 73 -4.13 1.04 -7.02
CA SER A 73 -2.72 1.45 -6.94
C SER A 73 -1.90 0.52 -6.05
N MET A 74 -2.47 0.05 -4.94
CA MET A 74 -1.84 -0.98 -4.13
C MET A 74 -1.65 -2.27 -4.92
N GLN A 75 -2.67 -2.72 -5.66
CA GLN A 75 -2.56 -3.92 -6.49
C GLN A 75 -1.49 -3.77 -7.56
N TYR A 76 -1.42 -2.60 -8.21
CA TYR A 76 -0.37 -2.29 -9.18
C TYR A 76 1.02 -2.49 -8.57
N LEU A 77 1.28 -1.86 -7.42
CA LEU A 77 2.58 -1.95 -6.77
C LEU A 77 2.89 -3.36 -6.26
N PHE A 78 1.90 -4.10 -5.76
CA PHE A 78 2.11 -5.49 -5.36
C PHE A 78 2.45 -6.40 -6.54
N ASN A 79 1.80 -6.22 -7.70
CA ASN A 79 2.13 -7.00 -8.90
C ASN A 79 3.56 -6.71 -9.37
N MET A 80 3.99 -5.45 -9.31
CA MET A 80 5.40 -5.11 -9.58
C MET A 80 6.35 -5.73 -8.55
N ALA A 81 6.01 -5.69 -7.27
CA ALA A 81 6.83 -6.30 -6.22
C ALA A 81 6.96 -7.83 -6.40
N ARG A 82 5.96 -8.49 -6.99
CA ARG A 82 6.00 -9.91 -7.37
C ARG A 82 6.75 -10.17 -8.69
N GLY A 83 7.19 -9.14 -9.40
CA GLY A 83 7.79 -9.29 -10.73
C GLY A 83 6.79 -9.72 -11.81
N GLU A 84 5.49 -9.58 -11.56
CA GLU A 84 4.41 -9.95 -12.50
C GLU A 84 4.05 -8.80 -13.46
N ARG A 85 4.65 -7.62 -13.25
CA ARG A 85 4.42 -6.44 -14.06
C ARG A 85 5.72 -5.66 -14.26
N GLU A 86 6.00 -5.28 -15.49
CA GLU A 86 7.10 -4.38 -15.83
C GLU A 86 6.75 -2.93 -15.46
N ALA A 87 7.76 -2.18 -15.03
CA ALA A 87 7.60 -0.79 -14.63
C ALA A 87 7.42 0.12 -15.86
N ASP A 88 6.22 0.68 -16.01
CA ASP A 88 6.04 1.93 -16.76
C ASP A 88 6.21 3.08 -15.77
N TRP A 89 7.24 3.90 -15.97
CA TRP A 89 7.58 4.96 -15.03
C TRP A 89 6.45 5.98 -14.83
N ASN A 90 5.74 6.34 -15.90
CA ASN A 90 4.65 7.32 -15.82
C ASN A 90 3.46 6.76 -15.04
N GLU A 91 3.10 5.50 -15.30
CA GLU A 91 2.02 4.82 -14.59
C GLU A 91 2.42 4.56 -13.12
N THR A 92 3.66 4.15 -12.89
CA THR A 92 4.22 3.89 -11.56
C THR A 92 4.21 5.15 -10.69
N GLU A 93 4.69 6.27 -11.23
CA GLU A 93 4.70 7.55 -10.52
C GLU A 93 3.27 8.00 -10.15
N MET A 94 2.31 7.82 -11.05
CA MET A 94 0.89 8.11 -10.76
C MET A 94 0.39 7.28 -9.57
N HIS A 95 0.69 5.98 -9.53
CA HIS A 95 0.26 5.08 -8.46
C HIS A 95 0.92 5.40 -7.11
N LEU A 96 2.23 5.68 -7.11
CA LEU A 96 2.98 6.10 -5.93
C LEU A 96 2.42 7.39 -5.36
N ASN A 97 2.25 8.42 -6.22
CA ASN A 97 1.70 9.71 -5.82
C ASN A 97 0.31 9.57 -5.21
N ARG A 98 -0.56 8.73 -5.79
CA ARG A 98 -1.91 8.49 -5.24
C ARG A 98 -1.83 7.90 -3.83
N ILE A 99 -0.96 6.92 -3.60
CA ILE A 99 -0.80 6.29 -2.29
C ILE A 99 -0.24 7.29 -1.28
N TYR A 100 0.81 8.01 -1.64
CA TYR A 100 1.45 8.96 -0.72
C TYR A 100 0.51 10.10 -0.36
N GLN A 101 -0.21 10.65 -1.33
CA GLN A 101 -1.17 11.70 -1.07
C GLN A 101 -2.32 11.22 -0.19
N ALA A 102 -2.86 10.03 -0.47
CA ALA A 102 -3.99 9.50 0.28
C ALA A 102 -3.63 9.14 1.73
N LEU A 103 -2.41 8.63 2.00
CA LEU A 103 -2.05 8.11 3.32
C LEU A 103 -1.29 9.10 4.19
N PHE A 104 -0.58 10.05 3.58
CA PHE A 104 0.45 10.81 4.26
C PHE A 104 0.39 12.31 4.03
N THR A 105 -0.54 12.85 3.24
CA THR A 105 -0.75 14.30 3.16
C THR A 105 -1.60 14.78 4.33
N PRO A 106 -1.04 15.56 5.27
CA PRO A 106 -1.83 16.15 6.35
C PRO A 106 -2.75 17.24 5.83
N ALA A 107 -3.86 17.49 6.54
CA ALA A 107 -4.74 18.61 6.25
C ALA A 107 -3.95 19.94 6.30
N GLY A 108 -3.98 20.69 5.21
CA GLY A 108 -3.30 21.99 5.10
C GLY A 108 -1.85 21.94 4.56
N LEU A 109 -1.27 20.77 4.32
CA LEU A 109 0.03 20.66 3.64
C LEU A 109 -0.14 20.25 2.17
N LYS A 110 0.78 20.71 1.34
CA LYS A 110 0.84 20.35 -0.09
C LYS A 110 1.66 19.10 -0.38
N LYS A 111 2.47 18.62 0.59
CA LYS A 111 3.40 17.51 0.40
C LYS A 111 3.14 16.40 1.44
N PRO A 112 3.20 15.12 1.03
CA PRO A 112 3.06 13.99 1.94
C PRO A 112 4.28 13.88 2.89
N VAL A 113 4.03 13.45 4.12
CA VAL A 113 5.07 13.17 5.13
C VAL A 113 5.04 11.68 5.47
N ILE A 114 5.93 10.91 4.83
CA ILE A 114 5.97 9.45 4.95
C ILE A 114 6.81 9.08 6.17
N PRO A 115 6.25 8.40 7.19
CA PRO A 115 7.02 7.97 8.36
C PRO A 115 7.94 6.80 8.02
N ASP A 116 9.09 6.68 8.68
CA ASP A 116 10.08 5.62 8.40
C ASP A 116 9.49 4.20 8.57
N SER A 117 8.60 4.04 9.56
CA SER A 117 7.92 2.77 9.81
C SER A 117 7.04 2.29 8.65
N PHE A 118 6.67 3.17 7.71
CA PHE A 118 5.95 2.76 6.51
C PHE A 118 6.80 1.85 5.61
N TRP A 119 8.10 2.12 5.48
CA TRP A 119 8.96 1.40 4.54
C TRP A 119 9.18 -0.07 4.92
N ASN A 120 8.81 -0.44 6.15
CA ASN A 120 8.87 -1.81 6.65
C ASN A 120 7.51 -2.53 6.55
N THR A 121 6.45 -1.88 6.06
CA THR A 121 5.16 -2.55 5.81
C THR A 121 5.15 -3.19 4.43
N PRO A 122 4.31 -4.22 4.18
CA PRO A 122 4.20 -4.82 2.85
C PRO A 122 3.93 -3.81 1.74
N LEU A 123 3.05 -2.82 1.98
CA LEU A 123 2.84 -1.76 0.99
C LEU A 123 4.08 -0.87 0.80
N GLY A 124 4.79 -0.51 1.89
CA GLY A 124 5.98 0.34 1.78
C GLY A 124 7.14 -0.34 1.05
N ILE A 125 7.34 -1.64 1.26
CA ILE A 125 8.31 -2.45 0.53
C ILE A 125 7.95 -2.45 -0.97
N ALA A 126 6.68 -2.68 -1.31
CA ALA A 126 6.22 -2.61 -2.70
C ALA A 126 6.45 -1.22 -3.34
N CYS A 127 6.17 -0.13 -2.60
CA CYS A 127 6.49 1.22 -3.05
C CYS A 127 8.01 1.42 -3.24
N LYS A 128 8.84 0.89 -2.35
CA LYS A 128 10.30 1.01 -2.43
C LYS A 128 10.86 0.33 -3.69
N ILE A 129 10.35 -0.85 -4.01
CA ILE A 129 10.69 -1.59 -5.25
C ILE A 129 10.28 -0.78 -6.48
N ALA A 130 9.08 -0.21 -6.44
CA ALA A 130 8.58 0.63 -7.53
C ALA A 130 9.42 1.90 -7.75
N GLU A 131 9.92 2.53 -6.68
CA GLU A 131 10.72 3.76 -6.77
C GLU A 131 12.19 3.52 -7.13
N LYS A 132 12.78 2.46 -6.58
CA LYS A 132 14.25 2.28 -6.53
C LYS A 132 14.72 0.95 -7.11
N GLY A 133 13.80 0.14 -7.62
CA GLY A 133 14.07 -1.20 -8.11
C GLY A 133 14.18 -2.24 -6.99
N ILE A 134 14.25 -3.51 -7.42
CA ILE A 134 14.28 -4.69 -6.56
C ILE A 134 15.50 -4.74 -5.63
N GLU A 135 16.63 -4.16 -6.05
CA GLU A 135 17.86 -4.09 -5.26
C GLU A 135 17.68 -3.33 -3.94
N SER A 136 16.72 -2.41 -3.90
CA SER A 136 16.43 -1.59 -2.72
C SER A 136 15.91 -2.39 -1.52
N VAL A 137 15.44 -3.62 -1.74
CA VAL A 137 14.89 -4.49 -0.68
C VAL A 137 15.79 -5.64 -0.29
N TYR A 138 16.98 -5.79 -0.89
CA TYR A 138 17.91 -6.86 -0.52
C TYR A 138 18.19 -6.92 0.99
N PRO A 139 18.45 -5.80 1.70
CA PRO A 139 18.67 -5.84 3.15
C PRO A 139 17.46 -6.40 3.93
N ILE A 140 16.24 -6.10 3.46
CA ILE A 140 15.00 -6.57 4.10
C ILE A 140 14.84 -8.08 3.87
N LEU A 141 15.19 -8.56 2.67
CA LEU A 141 15.14 -9.99 2.36
C LEU A 141 16.19 -10.78 3.14
N GLU A 142 17.37 -10.21 3.40
CA GLU A 142 18.39 -10.82 4.26
C GLU A 142 17.88 -11.01 5.68
N GLU A 143 17.23 -10.00 6.26
CA GLU A 143 16.62 -10.09 7.60
C GLU A 143 15.58 -11.21 7.66
N ILE A 144 14.69 -11.29 6.66
CA ILE A 144 13.64 -12.32 6.58
C ILE A 144 14.23 -13.73 6.39
N GLU A 145 15.27 -13.88 5.56
CA GLU A 145 15.93 -15.18 5.38
C GLU A 145 16.68 -15.62 6.64
N ALA A 146 17.26 -14.68 7.39
CA ALA A 146 17.92 -14.98 8.67
C ALA A 146 16.92 -15.48 9.71
N GLU A 147 15.77 -14.80 9.87
CA GLU A 147 14.71 -15.22 10.80
C GLU A 147 14.16 -16.62 10.45
N ARG A 148 14.02 -16.95 9.16
CA ARG A 148 13.55 -18.28 8.71
C ARG A 148 14.53 -19.42 8.96
N GLN A 149 15.81 -19.14 9.19
CA GLN A 149 16.83 -20.17 9.45
C GLN A 149 16.93 -20.53 10.95
N ASP A 150 16.40 -19.67 11.81
CA ASP A 150 16.41 -19.85 13.27
C ASP A 150 15.12 -20.51 13.81
N ASP A 151 14.12 -20.77 12.95
CA ASP A 151 12.87 -21.50 13.21
C ASP A 151 12.93 -22.99 12.76
#